data_AF-A0A524Q7I4-F1
#
_entry.id   AF-A0A524Q7I4-F1
#
_cell.length_a   1.000
_cell.length_b   1.000
_cell.length_c   1.000
_cell.angle_alpha   90.00
_cell.angle_beta   90.00
_cell.angle_gamma   90.00
#
_symmetry.space_group_name_H-M   'P 1'
#
loop_
_entity.id
_entity.type
_entity.pdbx_description
1 polymer ?
#
loop_
_entity_poly.entity_id
_entity_poly.type
_entity_poly.pdbx_seq_one_letter_code
_entity_poly.pdbx_strand_id
1 'polypeptide(L)'
;MGEYIVILCTVPSNETGTTISDSLVGDGFAACVNMIPGLISTYRWKGEICRDGELLLVIKSRKELFSEICARIVSLHPYEVPEILSFEISSGSEQYLNWISESTPSS
;
A
#
# COMPACT_ATOMS: atom_id res chain seq x y z
N MET A 1 -14.72 -15.10 -3.71
CA MET A 1 -14.22 -13.73 -3.98
C MET A 1 -13.31 -13.38 -2.82
N GLY A 2 -12.07 -12.95 -3.05
CA GLY A 2 -11.07 -12.82 -1.98
C GLY A 2 -11.45 -11.77 -0.93
N GLU A 3 -11.35 -12.14 0.36
CA GLU A 3 -11.58 -11.25 1.51
C GLU A 3 -10.37 -10.35 1.80
N TYR A 4 -9.17 -10.82 1.48
CA TYR A 4 -7.91 -10.15 1.76
C TYR A 4 -7.20 -9.73 0.47
N ILE A 5 -6.46 -8.63 0.55
CA ILE A 5 -5.72 -8.05 -0.56
C ILE A 5 -4.30 -7.68 -0.17
N VAL A 6 -3.41 -7.76 -1.15
CA VAL A 6 -2.11 -7.07 -1.13
C VAL A 6 -2.21 -5.84 -2.00
N ILE A 7 -1.82 -4.69 -1.48
CA ILE A 7 -1.77 -3.43 -2.23
C ILE A 7 -0.30 -3.06 -2.45
N LEU A 8 0.02 -2.68 -3.68
CA LEU A 8 1.30 -2.12 -4.07
C LEU A 8 1.17 -0.62 -4.25
N CYS A 9 2.13 0.13 -3.71
CA CYS A 9 2.24 1.57 -3.87
C CYS A 9 3.71 1.98 -3.84
N THR A 10 4.16 2.79 -4.79
CA THR A 10 5.51 3.36 -4.76
C THR A 10 5.52 4.72 -4.07
N VAL A 11 6.60 5.03 -3.36
CA VAL A 11 6.80 6.31 -2.66
C VAL A 11 8.20 6.87 -2.95
N PRO A 12 8.37 8.21 -3.03
CA PRO A 12 9.64 8.83 -3.40
C PRO A 12 10.71 8.81 -2.29
N SER A 13 10.31 8.56 -1.04
CA SER A 13 11.23 8.69 0.10
C SER A 13 10.86 7.78 1.27
N ASN A 14 11.84 7.51 2.13
CA ASN A 14 11.63 6.82 3.40
C ASN A 14 10.63 7.58 4.28
N GLU A 15 10.71 8.91 4.35
CA GLU A 15 9.83 9.73 5.17
C GLU A 15 8.36 9.60 4.75
N THR A 16 8.09 9.68 3.43
CA THR A 16 6.75 9.45 2.88
C THR A 16 6.28 8.03 3.16
N GLY A 17 7.15 7.03 2.95
CA GLY A 17 6.85 5.63 3.19
C GLY A 17 6.50 5.33 4.64
N THR A 18 7.27 5.86 5.59
CA THR A 18 7.01 5.74 7.03
C THR A 18 5.71 6.43 7.40
N THR A 19 5.50 7.68 6.97
CA THR A 19 4.26 8.43 7.26
C THR A 19 3.00 7.69 6.81
N ILE A 20 3.01 7.16 5.58
CA ILE A 20 1.89 6.39 5.04
C ILE A 20 1.73 5.06 5.80
N SER A 21 2.82 4.35 6.05
CA SER A 21 2.79 3.05 6.74
C SER A 21 2.23 3.18 8.16
N ASP A 22 2.73 4.16 8.92
CA ASP A 22 2.31 4.42 10.30
C ASP A 22 0.84 4.84 10.35
N SER A 23 0.40 5.67 9.40
CA SER A 23 -1.00 6.06 9.33
C SER A 23 -1.92 4.88 8.99
N LEU A 24 -1.60 4.09 7.95
CA LEU A 24 -2.45 2.98 7.55
C LEU A 24 -2.57 1.91 8.64
N VAL A 25 -1.48 1.61 9.34
CA VAL A 25 -1.49 0.65 10.45
C VAL A 25 -2.13 1.24 11.70
N GLY A 26 -1.78 2.48 12.06
CA GLY A 26 -2.28 3.16 13.26
C GLY A 26 -3.79 3.42 13.22
N ASP A 27 -4.35 3.67 12.03
CA ASP A 27 -5.79 3.87 11.83
C ASP A 27 -6.57 2.55 11.64
N GLY A 28 -5.90 1.40 11.64
CA GLY A 28 -6.53 0.09 11.42
C GLY A 28 -6.96 -0.17 9.97
N PHE A 29 -6.44 0.59 9.00
CA PHE A 29 -6.72 0.38 7.58
C PHE A 29 -5.86 -0.72 6.97
N ALA A 30 -4.69 -1.02 7.53
CA ALA A 30 -3.83 -2.11 7.09
C ALA A 30 -3.26 -2.86 8.30
N ALA A 31 -3.16 -4.18 8.19
CA ALA A 31 -2.54 -4.98 9.24
C ALA A 31 -1.02 -4.84 9.23
N CYS A 32 -0.43 -4.72 8.02
CA CYS A 32 1.02 -4.67 7.84
C CYS A 32 1.39 -3.91 6.57
N VAL A 33 2.50 -3.18 6.62
CA VAL A 33 3.15 -2.58 5.46
C VAL A 33 4.62 -2.97 5.46
N ASN A 34 5.10 -3.54 4.35
CA ASN A 34 6.54 -3.72 4.13
C ASN A 34 7.05 -2.57 3.26
N MET A 35 8.15 -1.95 3.64
CA MET A 35 8.89 -0.98 2.83
C MET A 35 10.10 -1.66 2.20
N ILE A 36 10.16 -1.71 0.86
CA ILE A 36 11.27 -2.29 0.11
C ILE A 36 12.05 -1.16 -0.55
N PRO A 37 13.28 -0.86 -0.10
CA PRO A 37 14.09 0.22 -0.67
C PRO A 37 14.79 -0.19 -1.97
N GLY A 38 15.32 0.80 -2.69
CA GLY A 38 16.17 0.58 -3.86
C GLY A 38 15.42 0.26 -5.15
N LEU A 39 14.13 0.61 -5.24
CA LEU A 39 13.36 0.50 -6.47
C LEU A 39 13.79 1.61 -7.43
N ILE A 40 13.88 1.28 -8.72
CA ILE A 40 13.98 2.28 -9.80
C ILE A 40 12.73 2.15 -10.67
N SER A 41 11.90 3.18 -10.67
CA SER A 41 10.71 3.26 -11.51
C SER A 41 11.07 3.89 -12.85
N THR A 42 10.77 3.21 -13.95
CA THR A 42 10.96 3.72 -15.31
C THR A 42 9.61 3.94 -15.96
N TYR A 43 9.32 5.18 -16.35
CA TYR A 43 8.01 5.55 -16.89
C TYR A 43 8.16 6.65 -17.96
N ARG A 44 7.06 6.96 -18.64
CA ARG A 44 7.02 8.06 -19.63
C ARG A 44 6.32 9.26 -19.03
N TRP A 45 6.97 10.41 -19.08
CA TRP A 45 6.39 11.69 -18.64
C TRP A 45 6.72 12.79 -19.64
N LYS A 46 5.69 13.53 -20.10
CA LYS A 46 5.82 14.61 -21.09
C LYS A 46 6.63 14.22 -22.35
N GLY A 47 6.48 12.98 -22.80
CA GLY A 47 7.15 12.46 -24.00
C GLY A 47 8.53 11.85 -23.75
N GLU A 48 9.13 12.05 -22.58
CA GLU A 48 10.46 11.56 -22.23
C GLU A 48 10.40 10.32 -21.35
N ILE A 49 11.44 9.49 -21.40
CA ILE A 49 11.61 8.36 -20.47
C ILE A 49 12.30 8.85 -19.20
N CYS A 50 11.57 8.79 -18.09
CA CYS A 50 12.04 9.17 -16.77
C CYS A 50 12.44 7.93 -15.95
N ARG A 51 13.36 8.14 -15.01
CA ARG A 51 13.79 7.12 -14.05
C ARG A 51 13.97 7.76 -12.69
N ASP A 52 13.22 7.28 -11.69
CA ASP A 52 13.27 7.79 -10.33
C ASP A 52 13.56 6.67 -9.33
N GLY A 53 14.29 7.02 -8.28
CA GLY A 53 14.52 6.12 -7.14
C GLY A 53 13.37 6.19 -6.16
N GLU A 54 12.83 5.03 -5.80
CA GLU A 54 11.61 4.91 -5.00
C GLU A 54 11.73 3.78 -3.97
N LEU A 55 10.72 3.66 -3.13
CA LEU A 55 10.47 2.49 -2.30
C LEU A 55 9.14 1.87 -2.70
N LEU A 56 9.05 0.54 -2.65
CA LEU A 56 7.79 -0.18 -2.81
C LEU A 56 7.18 -0.44 -1.43
N LEU A 57 5.96 0.04 -1.24
CA LEU A 57 5.09 -0.37 -0.15
C LEU A 57 4.32 -1.63 -0.57
N VAL A 58 4.37 -2.67 0.26
CA VAL A 58 3.55 -3.86 0.12
C VAL A 58 2.63 -3.95 1.34
N ILE A 59 1.38 -3.54 1.15
CA ILE A 59 0.38 -3.33 2.19
C ILE A 59 -0.54 -4.56 2.22
N LYS A 60 -0.88 -5.09 3.40
CA LYS A 60 -1.80 -6.22 3.56
C LYS A 60 -3.02 -5.76 4.34
N SER A 61 -4.19 -5.96 3.75
CA SER A 61 -5.44 -5.54 4.35
C SER A 61 -6.62 -6.38 3.86
N ARG A 62 -7.82 -6.06 4.34
CA ARG A 62 -9.09 -6.57 3.85
C ARG A 62 -9.54 -5.80 2.63
N LYS A 63 -10.23 -6.49 1.73
CA LYS A 63 -10.72 -5.95 0.46
C LYS A 63 -11.68 -4.78 0.65
N GLU A 64 -12.50 -4.83 1.69
CA GLU A 64 -13.50 -3.79 1.97
C GLU A 64 -12.88 -2.42 2.30
N LEU A 65 -11.66 -2.39 2.83
CA LEU A 65 -10.95 -1.17 3.23
C LEU A 65 -10.18 -0.52 2.08
N PHE A 66 -10.25 -1.07 0.86
CA PHE A 66 -9.42 -0.59 -0.24
C PHE A 66 -9.69 0.89 -0.58
N SER A 67 -10.93 1.35 -0.49
CA SER A 67 -11.29 2.73 -0.83
C SER A 67 -10.72 3.72 0.19
N GLU A 68 -10.81 3.38 1.47
CA GLU A 68 -10.28 4.14 2.60
C GLU A 68 -8.75 4.20 2.54
N ILE A 69 -8.10 3.07 2.25
CA ILE A 69 -6.65 3.00 2.03
C ILE A 69 -6.25 3.91 0.87
N CYS A 70 -6.95 3.84 -0.27
CA CYS A 70 -6.69 4.72 -1.41
C CYS A 70 -6.77 6.20 -1.03
N ALA A 71 -7.86 6.60 -0.37
CA ALA A 71 -8.07 7.97 0.06
C ALA A 71 -6.98 8.44 1.04
N ARG A 72 -6.59 7.58 1.98
CA ARG A 72 -5.53 7.88 2.96
C ARG A 72 -4.18 8.05 2.29
N ILE A 73 -3.79 7.14 1.38
CA ILE A 73 -2.55 7.25 0.61
C ILE A 73 -2.56 8.56 -0.18
N VAL A 74 -3.61 8.83 -0.97
CA VAL A 74 -3.71 10.06 -1.78
C VAL A 74 -3.59 11.32 -0.92
N SER A 75 -4.15 11.34 0.29
CA SER A 75 -4.06 12.50 1.19
C SER A 75 -2.65 12.77 1.74
N LEU A 76 -1.78 11.75 1.76
CA LEU A 76 -0.44 11.82 2.34
C LEU A 76 0.67 11.76 1.27
N HIS A 77 0.32 11.36 0.05
CA HIS A 77 1.29 11.13 -1.03
C HIS A 77 1.65 12.44 -1.75
N PRO A 78 2.93 12.72 -2.02
CA PRO A 78 3.35 13.95 -2.70
C PRO A 78 3.04 13.96 -4.20
N TYR A 79 2.86 12.79 -4.82
CA TYR A 79 2.44 12.70 -6.22
C TYR A 79 0.94 12.96 -6.37
N GLU A 80 0.57 13.67 -7.44
CA GLU A 80 -0.83 13.92 -7.80
C GLU A 80 -1.60 12.62 -8.12
N VAL A 81 -0.91 11.64 -8.73
CA VAL A 81 -1.46 10.33 -9.07
C VAL A 81 -0.50 9.24 -8.58
N PRO A 82 -0.59 8.81 -7.31
CA PRO A 82 0.22 7.71 -6.80
C PRO A 82 -0.18 6.37 -7.44
N GLU A 83 0.79 5.47 -7.61
CA GLU A 83 0.49 4.07 -7.93
C GLU A 83 -0.22 3.42 -6.74
N ILE A 84 -1.41 2.85 -6.94
CA ILE A 84 -2.12 2.05 -5.94
C ILE A 84 -2.82 0.88 -6.66
N LEU A 85 -2.28 -0.32 -6.53
CA LEU A 85 -2.79 -1.52 -7.21
C LEU A 85 -3.08 -2.63 -6.19
N SER A 86 -4.26 -3.26 -6.24
CA SER A 86 -4.61 -4.37 -5.34
C SER A 86 -4.65 -5.72 -6.04
N PHE A 87 -4.18 -6.75 -5.36
CA PHE A 87 -4.23 -8.15 -5.80
C PHE A 87 -4.95 -8.99 -4.74
N GLU A 88 -5.88 -9.85 -5.16
CA GLU A 88 -6.56 -10.76 -4.25
C GLU A 88 -5.60 -11.81 -3.69
N ILE A 89 -5.66 -12.03 -2.38
CA ILE A 89 -4.95 -13.15 -1.74
C ILE A 89 -5.81 -14.40 -1.92
N SER A 90 -5.36 -15.33 -2.77
CA SER A 90 -6.06 -16.59 -3.01
C SER A 90 -5.91 -17.60 -1.88
N SER A 91 -4.81 -17.52 -1.12
CA SER A 91 -4.49 -18.41 -0.01
C SER A 91 -3.44 -17.80 0.93
N GLY A 92 -3.45 -18.24 2.17
CA GLY A 92 -2.51 -17.84 3.23
C GLY A 92 -2.64 -18.76 4.43
N SER A 93 -1.76 -18.64 5.43
CA SER A 93 -1.95 -19.35 6.69
C SER A 93 -3.16 -18.78 7.42
N GLU A 94 -4.04 -19.65 7.92
CA GLU A 94 -5.28 -19.25 8.60
C GLU A 94 -5.00 -18.27 9.75
N GLN A 95 -3.98 -18.55 10.55
CA GLN A 95 -3.56 -17.68 11.65
C GLN A 95 -3.17 -16.27 11.19
N TYR A 96 -2.50 -16.14 10.05
CA TYR A 96 -2.09 -14.83 9.54
C TYR A 96 -3.26 -14.07 8.92
N LEU A 97 -4.15 -14.77 8.21
CA LEU A 97 -5.36 -14.17 7.65
C LEU A 97 -6.30 -13.68 8.78
N ASN A 98 -6.48 -14.48 9.83
CA ASN A 98 -7.24 -14.08 11.02
C ASN A 98 -6.61 -12.85 11.68
N TRP A 99 -5.28 -12.81 11.80
CA TRP A 99 -4.58 -11.64 12.33
C TRP A 99 -4.79 -10.38 11.48
N ILE A 100 -4.89 -10.50 10.14
CA ILE A 100 -5.24 -9.36 9.30
C ILE A 100 -6.62 -8.82 9.68
N SER A 101 -7.61 -9.70 9.86
CA SER A 101 -8.96 -9.30 10.27
C SER A 101 -8.99 -8.65 11.65
N GLU A 102 -8.28 -9.21 12.62
CA GLU A 102 -8.18 -8.65 13.97
C GLU A 102 -7.48 -7.28 13.99
N SER A 103 -6.47 -7.11 13.14
CA SER A 103 -5.70 -5.86 13.05
C SER A 103 -6.40 -4.76 12.25
N THR A 104 -7.46 -5.10 11.52
CA THR A 104 -8.21 -4.16 10.69
C THR A 104 -9.69 -4.25 10.98
N PRO A 105 -10.19 -3.90 12.18
CA PRO A 105 -11.59 -4.10 12.55
C PRO A 105 -12.54 -3.32 11.63
N SER A 106 -13.64 -3.94 11.21
CA SER A 106 -14.72 -3.20 10.53
C SER A 106 -15.34 -2.21 11.52
N SER A 107 -15.60 -0.99 11.05
CA SER A 107 -16.43 -0.03 11.78
C SER A 107 -17.91 -0.37 11.67
#